data_AF-A0A6G0A1G7-F1
#
_entry.id   AF-A0A6G0A1G7-F1
#
_cell.length_a   1.000
_cell.length_b   1.000
_cell.length_c   1.000
_cell.angle_alpha   90.00
_cell.angle_beta   90.00
_cell.angle_gamma   90.00
#
_symmetry.space_group_name_H-M   'P 1'
#
loop_
_entity.id
_entity.type
_entity.pdbx_description
1 polymer ?
#
loop_
_entity_poly.entity_id
_entity_poly.type
_entity_poly.pdbx_seq_one_letter_code
_entity_poly.pdbx_strand_id
1 'polypeptide(L)'
;MGVDWDDEALAVSSDSTLVAKYRRLQSWYREVQLGVRQAGIGANDKHIGSMLPTEVVEAHPSLNFFNLNAYAHAETRIEEVRGEKGTLPEDRLRRNLLSSTPLCFNVFGAIGQHPAFLVMVQSLFDPDATEIVEVVCEWAPQPPADYLDDRSAFDALVVYLTGDGRRRFVGIETKYTELFSPTVYDSQRYRDVTANCGWFTQDCVAELSASSTNQLWQVHPGGS
;
A
#
# COMPACT_ATOMS: atom_id res chain seq x y z
N MET A 1 11.97 -24.63 19.11
CA MET A 1 11.52 -25.48 17.99
C MET A 1 10.50 -24.66 17.20
N GLY A 2 10.65 -24.55 15.89
CA GLY A 2 9.72 -23.80 15.04
C GLY A 2 8.40 -24.56 14.88
N VAL A 3 7.32 -23.81 14.68
CA VAL A 3 5.99 -24.33 14.35
C VAL A 3 5.90 -24.46 12.83
N ASP A 4 5.47 -25.61 12.32
CA ASP A 4 5.37 -25.86 10.88
C ASP A 4 4.31 -24.96 10.24
N TRP A 5 4.48 -24.62 8.95
CA TRP A 5 3.68 -23.62 8.26
C TRP A 5 2.18 -23.94 8.23
N ASP A 6 1.80 -25.19 8.35
CA ASP A 6 0.42 -25.68 8.36
C ASP A 6 -0.10 -26.12 9.73
N ASP A 7 0.65 -25.86 10.80
CA ASP A 7 0.22 -26.15 12.16
C ASP A 7 -1.04 -25.34 12.53
N GLU A 8 -2.00 -26.00 13.16
CA GLU A 8 -3.27 -25.41 13.60
C GLU A 8 -3.07 -24.27 14.62
N ALA A 9 -1.96 -24.25 15.36
CA ALA A 9 -1.62 -23.19 16.29
C ALA A 9 -1.40 -21.83 15.62
N LEU A 10 -1.14 -21.80 14.30
CA LEU A 10 -1.01 -20.57 13.51
C LEU A 10 -2.35 -20.03 13.00
N ALA A 11 -3.45 -20.74 13.22
CA ALA A 11 -4.77 -20.32 12.78
C ALA A 11 -5.29 -19.12 13.59
N VAL A 12 -5.94 -18.19 12.89
CA VAL A 12 -6.57 -17.02 13.50
C VAL A 12 -8.09 -17.17 13.39
N SER A 13 -8.77 -17.30 14.52
CA SER A 13 -10.20 -17.63 14.57
C SER A 13 -11.12 -16.56 13.96
N SER A 14 -10.67 -15.31 13.87
CA SER A 14 -11.41 -14.21 13.26
C SER A 14 -11.22 -14.12 11.74
N ASP A 15 -10.34 -14.93 11.14
CA ASP A 15 -10.13 -14.90 9.69
C ASP A 15 -11.38 -15.40 8.95
N SER A 16 -11.75 -14.70 7.87
CA SER A 16 -12.66 -15.29 6.89
C SER A 16 -11.98 -16.46 6.18
N THR A 17 -12.76 -17.31 5.49
CA THR A 17 -12.21 -18.43 4.72
C THR A 17 -11.12 -18.00 3.73
N LEU A 18 -11.27 -16.84 3.10
CA LEU A 18 -10.28 -16.30 2.17
C LEU A 18 -9.00 -15.84 2.89
N VAL A 19 -9.14 -15.12 4.00
CA VAL A 19 -7.99 -14.64 4.78
C VAL A 19 -7.21 -15.82 5.36
N ALA A 20 -7.89 -16.84 5.89
CA ALA A 20 -7.24 -18.04 6.41
C ALA A 20 -6.44 -18.78 5.32
N LYS A 21 -6.99 -18.88 4.10
CA LYS A 21 -6.30 -19.46 2.94
C LYS A 21 -5.02 -18.68 2.61
N TYR A 22 -5.10 -17.37 2.50
CA TYR A 22 -3.93 -16.56 2.16
C TYR A 22 -2.93 -16.50 3.31
N ARG A 23 -3.36 -16.46 4.57
CA ARG A 23 -2.47 -16.56 5.72
C ARG A 23 -1.66 -17.84 5.68
N ARG A 24 -2.31 -18.98 5.37
CA ARG A 24 -1.62 -20.26 5.21
C ARG A 24 -0.64 -20.25 4.03
N LEU A 25 -0.97 -19.60 2.92
CA LEU A 25 0.00 -19.40 1.82
C LEU A 25 1.21 -18.56 2.26
N GLN A 26 1.00 -17.52 3.06
CA GLN A 26 2.10 -16.71 3.59
C GLN A 26 2.93 -17.45 4.64
N SER A 27 2.32 -18.33 5.44
CA SER A 27 3.05 -19.27 6.31
C SER A 27 3.95 -20.18 5.49
N TRP A 28 3.42 -20.76 4.41
CA TRP A 28 4.18 -21.61 3.51
C TRP A 28 5.33 -20.84 2.86
N TYR A 29 5.07 -19.63 2.35
CA TYR A 29 6.10 -18.81 1.73
C TYR A 29 7.22 -18.48 2.72
N ARG A 30 6.86 -18.05 3.95
CA ARG A 30 7.80 -17.79 5.04
C ARG A 30 8.71 -18.98 5.32
N GLU A 31 8.16 -20.17 5.48
CA GLU A 31 8.95 -21.34 5.83
C GLU A 31 9.73 -21.89 4.63
N VAL A 32 9.06 -22.09 3.50
CA VAL A 32 9.59 -22.87 2.38
C VAL A 32 10.40 -22.02 1.42
N GLN A 33 9.97 -20.77 1.15
CA GLN A 33 10.68 -19.89 0.23
C GLN A 33 11.72 -19.04 0.95
N LEU A 34 11.41 -18.52 2.14
CA LEU A 34 12.34 -17.67 2.90
C LEU A 34 13.20 -18.46 3.89
N GLY A 35 12.92 -19.75 4.12
CA GLY A 35 13.68 -20.59 5.04
C GLY A 35 13.43 -20.27 6.53
N VAL A 36 12.37 -19.52 6.85
CA VAL A 36 12.08 -19.04 8.21
C VAL A 36 11.01 -19.93 8.84
N ARG A 37 11.43 -21.00 9.53
CA ARG A 37 10.46 -21.91 10.16
C ARG A 37 9.70 -21.29 11.33
N GLN A 38 10.32 -20.41 12.12
CA GLN A 38 9.67 -19.78 13.27
C GLN A 38 8.70 -18.67 12.83
N ALA A 39 7.44 -18.76 13.28
CA ALA A 39 6.45 -17.71 13.04
C ALA A 39 6.73 -16.50 13.93
N GLY A 40 6.55 -15.30 13.37
CA GLY A 40 6.57 -14.06 14.14
C GLY A 40 5.37 -13.95 15.07
N ILE A 41 5.48 -13.02 16.01
CA ILE A 41 4.41 -12.69 16.94
C ILE A 41 3.60 -11.52 16.34
N GLY A 42 2.28 -11.69 16.29
CA GLY A 42 1.34 -10.66 15.90
C GLY A 42 0.66 -10.01 17.10
N ALA A 43 -0.51 -9.40 16.87
CA ALA A 43 -1.29 -8.80 17.95
C ALA A 43 -1.70 -9.87 19.00
N ASN A 44 -1.70 -9.47 20.28
CA ASN A 44 -2.02 -10.32 21.45
C ASN A 44 -0.98 -11.41 21.77
N ASP A 45 0.29 -11.19 21.44
CA ASP A 45 1.41 -12.10 21.76
C ASP A 45 1.26 -13.53 21.21
N LYS A 46 0.47 -13.69 20.15
CA LYS A 46 0.28 -14.99 19.47
C LYS A 46 1.18 -15.11 18.25
N HIS A 47 1.70 -16.32 18.03
CA HIS A 47 2.35 -16.64 16.78
C HIS A 47 1.36 -16.57 15.62
N ILE A 48 1.74 -15.86 14.55
CA ILE A 48 0.93 -15.73 13.34
C ILE A 48 1.80 -16.13 12.16
N GLY A 49 1.31 -17.07 11.36
CA GLY A 49 2.11 -17.66 10.29
C GLY A 49 2.51 -16.69 9.17
N SER A 50 1.78 -15.59 8.99
CA SER A 50 2.13 -14.51 8.05
C SER A 50 3.12 -13.49 8.60
N MET A 51 3.55 -13.60 9.85
CA MET A 51 4.52 -12.68 10.46
C MET A 51 5.92 -13.27 10.42
N LEU A 52 6.90 -12.46 10.06
CA LEU A 52 8.32 -12.75 10.27
C LEU A 52 8.71 -12.44 11.73
N PRO A 53 9.59 -13.25 12.35
CA PRO A 53 10.16 -12.92 13.66
C PRO A 53 10.99 -11.63 13.61
N THR A 54 10.97 -10.87 14.69
CA THR A 54 11.68 -9.59 14.80
C THR A 54 13.19 -9.78 14.63
N GLU A 55 13.76 -10.76 15.33
CA GLU A 55 15.18 -11.10 15.30
C GLU A 55 15.67 -11.51 13.91
N VAL A 56 14.81 -12.15 13.11
CA VAL A 56 15.14 -12.56 11.74
C VAL A 56 15.19 -11.35 10.81
N VAL A 57 14.25 -10.42 10.97
CA VAL A 57 14.19 -9.18 10.18
C VAL A 57 15.27 -8.19 10.59
N GLU A 58 15.65 -8.12 11.87
CA GLU A 58 16.80 -7.33 12.32
C GLU A 58 18.11 -7.83 11.67
N ALA A 59 18.28 -9.15 11.55
CA ALA A 59 19.44 -9.73 10.88
C ALA A 59 19.36 -9.62 9.34
N HIS A 60 18.16 -9.62 8.76
CA HIS A 60 17.93 -9.56 7.32
C HIS A 60 16.79 -8.57 6.98
N PRO A 61 17.05 -7.26 6.99
CA PRO A 61 16.00 -6.23 6.86
C PRO A 61 15.22 -6.26 5.54
N SER A 62 15.80 -6.83 4.49
CA SER A 62 15.20 -6.94 3.16
C SER A 62 14.30 -8.18 2.98
N LEU A 63 14.12 -9.02 4.01
CA LEU A 63 13.56 -10.37 3.85
C LEU A 63 12.08 -10.40 3.42
N ASN A 64 11.31 -9.37 3.78
CA ASN A 64 9.91 -9.23 3.35
C ASN A 64 9.77 -8.59 1.96
N PHE A 65 10.89 -8.32 1.27
CA PHE A 65 10.90 -7.66 -0.02
C PHE A 65 11.30 -8.60 -1.15
N PHE A 66 10.61 -8.54 -2.28
CA PHE A 66 10.83 -9.42 -3.44
C PHE A 66 12.18 -9.19 -4.11
N ASN A 67 12.70 -7.97 -4.05
CA ASN A 67 14.02 -7.64 -4.56
C ASN A 67 14.61 -6.41 -3.85
N LEU A 68 15.88 -6.12 -4.13
CA LEU A 68 16.60 -5.00 -3.53
C LEU A 68 16.03 -3.63 -3.94
N ASN A 69 15.33 -3.51 -5.07
CA ASN A 69 14.70 -2.25 -5.48
C ASN A 69 13.51 -1.91 -4.58
N ALA A 70 12.63 -2.89 -4.32
CA ALA A 70 11.51 -2.72 -3.40
C ALA A 70 11.99 -2.40 -1.98
N TYR A 71 13.05 -3.07 -1.52
CA TYR A 71 13.67 -2.77 -0.23
C TYR A 71 14.27 -1.36 -0.18
N ALA A 72 15.09 -0.97 -1.17
CA ALA A 72 15.68 0.36 -1.22
C ALA A 72 14.61 1.47 -1.27
N HIS A 73 13.55 1.26 -2.06
CA HIS A 73 12.40 2.16 -2.13
C HIS A 73 11.69 2.31 -0.78
N ALA A 74 11.53 1.20 -0.05
CA ALA A 74 10.97 1.21 1.30
C ALA A 74 11.83 2.01 2.28
N GLU A 75 13.14 1.81 2.29
CA GLU A 75 14.05 2.57 3.17
C GLU A 75 13.99 4.08 2.88
N THR A 76 14.00 4.46 1.60
CA THR A 76 13.87 5.86 1.19
C THR A 76 12.55 6.45 1.68
N ARG A 77 11.42 5.77 1.44
CA ARG A 77 10.10 6.28 1.85
C ARG A 77 9.92 6.34 3.36
N ILE A 78 10.54 5.46 4.14
CA ILE A 78 10.50 5.56 5.62
C ILE A 78 11.03 6.91 6.10
N GLU A 79 12.18 7.35 5.56
CA GLU A 79 12.78 8.63 5.95
C GLU A 79 12.00 9.82 5.40
N GLU A 80 11.54 9.75 4.15
CA GLU A 80 10.77 10.83 3.51
C GLU A 80 9.41 11.04 4.19
N VAL A 81 8.62 9.97 4.41
CA VAL A 81 7.33 10.05 5.12
C VAL A 81 7.52 10.63 6.52
N ARG A 82 8.60 10.26 7.22
CA ARG A 82 8.94 10.83 8.54
C ARG A 82 9.21 12.33 8.45
N GLY A 83 9.95 12.78 7.43
CA GLY A 83 10.20 14.19 7.14
C GLY A 83 8.94 14.98 6.77
N GLU A 84 8.02 14.34 6.05
CA GLU A 84 6.68 14.85 5.67
C GLU A 84 5.70 14.89 6.86
N LYS A 85 6.11 14.41 8.06
CA LYS A 85 5.26 14.22 9.24
C LYS A 85 4.07 13.27 8.99
N GLY A 86 4.21 12.36 8.03
CA GLY A 86 3.29 11.26 7.78
C GLY A 86 3.55 10.07 8.70
N THR A 87 2.83 8.97 8.46
CA THR A 87 2.99 7.73 9.23
C THR A 87 3.08 6.55 8.29
N LEU A 88 4.22 5.85 8.30
CA LEU A 88 4.40 4.57 7.63
C LEU A 88 4.66 3.48 8.69
N PRO A 89 3.74 2.51 8.89
CA PRO A 89 3.91 1.46 9.89
C PRO A 89 5.07 0.49 9.56
N GLU A 90 6.30 0.85 9.94
CA GLU A 90 7.53 0.11 9.60
C GLU A 90 7.48 -1.36 10.02
N ASP A 91 6.94 -1.66 11.20
CA ASP A 91 6.80 -3.03 11.71
C ASP A 91 5.93 -3.90 10.77
N ARG A 92 4.80 -3.35 10.34
CA ARG A 92 3.87 -4.00 9.40
C ARG A 92 4.52 -4.19 8.04
N LEU A 93 5.21 -3.16 7.55
CA LEU A 93 5.94 -3.18 6.28
C LEU A 93 7.05 -4.25 6.27
N ARG A 94 7.80 -4.40 7.37
CA ARG A 94 8.93 -5.32 7.43
C ARG A 94 8.58 -6.75 7.83
N ARG A 95 7.48 -6.98 8.55
CA ARG A 95 7.19 -8.30 9.14
C ARG A 95 5.93 -8.98 8.62
N ASN A 96 4.92 -8.26 8.14
CA ASN A 96 3.63 -8.86 7.82
C ASN A 96 3.48 -9.21 6.33
N LEU A 97 3.75 -10.46 5.97
CA LEU A 97 3.63 -10.99 4.59
C LEU A 97 2.19 -10.95 4.05
N LEU A 98 1.18 -10.88 4.93
CA LEU A 98 -0.24 -10.83 4.57
C LEU A 98 -0.79 -9.41 4.71
N SER A 99 -0.06 -8.42 4.21
CA SER A 99 -0.50 -7.04 4.31
C SER A 99 -0.40 -6.25 3.02
N SER A 100 -1.38 -5.36 2.79
CA SER A 100 -1.43 -4.46 1.64
C SER A 100 -0.21 -3.53 1.58
N THR A 101 0.28 -3.02 2.72
CA THR A 101 1.44 -2.12 2.75
C THR A 101 2.70 -2.77 2.13
N PRO A 102 3.24 -3.90 2.62
CA PRO A 102 4.35 -4.57 1.96
C PRO A 102 4.02 -5.09 0.55
N LEU A 103 2.77 -5.48 0.27
CA LEU A 103 2.37 -5.82 -1.11
C LEU A 103 2.56 -4.63 -2.05
N CYS A 104 2.12 -3.43 -1.67
CA CYS A 104 2.28 -2.22 -2.44
C CYS A 104 3.75 -1.95 -2.75
N PHE A 105 4.61 -1.94 -1.72
CA PHE A 105 6.05 -1.72 -1.89
C PHE A 105 6.70 -2.81 -2.75
N ASN A 106 6.30 -4.07 -2.59
CA ASN A 106 6.82 -5.19 -3.38
C ASN A 106 6.41 -5.17 -4.84
N VAL A 107 5.25 -4.59 -5.17
CA VAL A 107 4.83 -4.41 -6.56
C VAL A 107 5.49 -3.14 -7.11
N PHE A 108 5.16 -1.98 -6.55
CA PHE A 108 5.49 -0.69 -7.15
C PHE A 108 6.95 -0.28 -6.94
N GLY A 109 7.53 -0.56 -5.76
CA GLY A 109 8.95 -0.36 -5.51
C GLY A 109 9.84 -1.32 -6.33
N ALA A 110 9.34 -2.50 -6.68
CA ALA A 110 10.07 -3.44 -7.54
C ALA A 110 10.02 -3.05 -9.03
N ILE A 111 8.86 -2.64 -9.53
CA ILE A 111 8.61 -2.45 -10.98
C ILE A 111 8.82 -1.02 -11.47
N GLY A 112 9.04 -0.03 -10.58
CA GLY A 112 9.06 1.38 -10.98
C GLY A 112 10.07 1.74 -12.08
N GLN A 113 11.12 0.94 -12.25
CA GLN A 113 12.13 1.09 -13.30
C GLN A 113 12.08 -0.01 -14.38
N HIS A 114 11.07 -0.89 -14.33
CA HIS A 114 10.95 -2.00 -15.26
C HIS A 114 10.20 -1.55 -16.54
N PRO A 115 10.73 -1.77 -17.75
CA PRO A 115 10.11 -1.29 -18.99
C PRO A 115 8.67 -1.75 -19.22
N ALA A 116 8.33 -2.96 -18.76
CA ALA A 116 6.97 -3.48 -18.84
C ALA A 116 5.94 -2.65 -18.03
N PHE A 117 6.38 -1.82 -17.09
CA PHE A 117 5.48 -1.00 -16.31
C PHE A 117 4.84 0.11 -17.15
N LEU A 118 5.61 0.76 -18.04
CA LEU A 118 5.05 1.71 -18.99
C LEU A 118 3.98 1.06 -19.87
N VAL A 119 4.22 -0.16 -20.36
CA VAL A 119 3.25 -0.92 -21.17
C VAL A 119 1.97 -1.21 -20.39
N MET A 120 2.08 -1.52 -19.09
CA MET A 120 0.93 -1.69 -18.21
C MET A 120 0.15 -0.38 -18.06
N VAL A 121 0.83 0.74 -17.82
CA VAL A 121 0.18 2.06 -17.70
C VAL A 121 -0.55 2.44 -19.00
N GLN A 122 0.09 2.23 -20.15
CA GLN A 122 -0.51 2.44 -21.46
C GLN A 122 -1.77 1.60 -21.69
N SER A 123 -1.72 0.33 -21.28
CA SER A 123 -2.81 -0.62 -21.55
C SER A 123 -4.02 -0.44 -20.63
N LEU A 124 -3.79 -0.03 -19.38
CA LEU A 124 -4.82 0.02 -18.35
C LEU A 124 -5.37 1.43 -18.11
N PHE A 125 -4.56 2.47 -18.29
CA PHE A 125 -4.90 3.81 -17.80
C PHE A 125 -4.82 4.90 -18.87
N ASP A 126 -3.68 5.01 -19.57
CA ASP A 126 -3.47 6.11 -20.51
C ASP A 126 -2.57 5.68 -21.69
N PRO A 127 -3.14 5.39 -22.88
CA PRO A 127 -2.35 4.97 -24.04
C PRO A 127 -1.38 6.04 -24.56
N ASP A 128 -1.54 7.31 -24.14
CA ASP A 128 -0.64 8.41 -24.52
C ASP A 128 0.60 8.49 -23.62
N ALA A 129 0.71 7.67 -22.56
CA ALA A 129 1.85 7.64 -21.67
C ALA A 129 3.13 7.26 -22.44
N THR A 130 4.21 8.01 -22.27
CA THR A 130 5.48 7.83 -22.98
C THR A 130 6.65 7.46 -22.08
N GLU A 131 6.60 7.84 -20.81
CA GLU A 131 7.68 7.63 -19.85
C GLU A 131 7.14 7.60 -18.42
N ILE A 132 7.54 6.61 -17.62
CA ILE A 132 7.33 6.64 -16.17
C ILE A 132 8.42 7.52 -15.56
N VAL A 133 8.01 8.64 -14.98
CA VAL A 133 8.92 9.62 -14.36
C VAL A 133 9.25 9.21 -12.94
N GLU A 134 8.24 8.76 -12.20
CA GLU A 134 8.36 8.56 -10.76
C GLU A 134 7.33 7.55 -10.27
N VAL A 135 7.73 6.75 -9.28
CA VAL A 135 6.84 5.88 -8.52
C VAL A 135 7.09 6.14 -7.06
N VAL A 136 6.06 6.57 -6.32
CA VAL A 136 6.17 6.94 -4.91
C VAL A 136 5.17 6.12 -4.11
N CYS A 137 5.64 5.30 -3.17
CA CYS A 137 4.75 4.57 -2.27
C CYS A 137 4.44 5.44 -1.05
N GLU A 138 3.24 5.33 -0.49
CA GLU A 138 2.80 6.13 0.66
C GLU A 138 2.96 7.63 0.38
N TRP A 139 2.42 8.07 -0.75
CA TRP A 139 2.49 9.46 -1.18
C TRP A 139 1.31 10.24 -0.62
N ALA A 140 1.60 11.29 0.17
CA ALA A 140 0.62 12.25 0.63
C ALA A 140 0.89 13.64 0.04
N PRO A 141 -0.13 14.40 -0.34
CA PRO A 141 0.05 15.73 -0.89
C PRO A 141 0.55 16.73 0.18
N GLN A 142 1.47 17.62 -0.19
CA GLN A 142 2.12 18.60 0.71
C GLN A 142 2.01 20.04 0.16
N PRO A 143 1.80 21.05 1.03
CA PRO A 143 1.45 20.94 2.45
C PRO A 143 -0.02 20.49 2.64
N PRO A 144 -0.36 19.74 3.70
CA PRO A 144 -1.71 19.15 3.85
C PRO A 144 -2.86 20.16 3.82
N ALA A 145 -2.61 21.38 4.30
CA ALA A 145 -3.56 22.48 4.36
C ALA A 145 -4.03 22.98 2.98
N ASP A 146 -3.34 22.62 1.89
CA ASP A 146 -3.75 22.94 0.52
C ASP A 146 -4.68 21.85 -0.07
N TYR A 147 -4.90 20.74 0.64
CA TYR A 147 -5.66 19.57 0.19
C TYR A 147 -6.76 19.21 1.19
N LEU A 148 -6.94 17.95 1.60
CA LEU A 148 -7.97 17.56 2.55
C LEU A 148 -7.58 17.79 4.03
N ASP A 149 -6.32 18.14 4.30
CA ASP A 149 -5.73 18.38 5.62
C ASP A 149 -5.84 17.20 6.61
N ASP A 150 -6.06 15.98 6.10
CA ASP A 150 -6.17 14.74 6.88
C ASP A 150 -4.92 13.84 6.76
N ARG A 151 -3.95 14.24 5.92
CA ARG A 151 -2.68 13.56 5.68
C ARG A 151 -2.82 12.12 5.19
N SER A 152 -3.93 11.81 4.54
CA SER A 152 -4.09 10.56 3.79
C SER A 152 -3.02 10.45 2.70
N ALA A 153 -2.65 9.22 2.38
CA ALA A 153 -1.69 8.91 1.35
C ALA A 153 -2.29 7.92 0.36
N PHE A 154 -1.92 8.03 -0.92
CA PHE A 154 -2.07 6.89 -1.83
C PHE A 154 -1.07 5.83 -1.42
N ASP A 155 -1.50 4.57 -1.43
CA ASP A 155 -0.57 3.45 -1.29
C ASP A 155 0.57 3.55 -2.32
N ALA A 156 0.26 3.92 -3.57
CA ALA A 156 1.25 4.32 -4.57
C ALA A 156 0.76 5.44 -5.51
N LEU A 157 1.68 6.31 -5.91
CA LEU A 157 1.52 7.30 -6.97
C LEU A 157 2.46 6.95 -8.11
N VAL A 158 1.95 6.88 -9.33
CA VAL A 158 2.74 6.67 -10.55
C VAL A 158 2.64 7.91 -11.40
N VAL A 159 3.75 8.61 -11.59
CA VAL A 159 3.83 9.81 -12.42
C VAL A 159 4.42 9.44 -13.78
N TYR A 160 3.82 9.94 -14.84
CA TYR A 160 4.27 9.72 -16.20
C TYR A 160 4.16 10.96 -17.08
N LEU A 161 4.89 10.97 -18.19
CA LEU A 161 4.75 11.95 -19.25
C LEU A 161 3.84 11.42 -20.36
N THR A 162 3.20 12.34 -21.08
CA THR A 162 2.47 12.05 -22.33
C THR A 162 3.21 12.58 -23.55
N GLY A 163 2.77 12.17 -24.75
CA GLY A 163 3.39 12.58 -26.03
C GLY A 163 3.43 14.10 -26.28
N ASP A 164 2.57 14.86 -25.63
CA ASP A 164 2.56 16.34 -25.64
C ASP A 164 3.43 16.99 -24.54
N GLY A 165 4.19 16.18 -23.78
CA GLY A 165 5.10 16.62 -22.73
C GLY A 165 4.42 16.94 -21.39
N ARG A 166 3.10 16.70 -21.24
CA ARG A 166 2.42 16.94 -19.96
C ARG A 166 2.75 15.85 -18.94
N ARG A 167 2.86 16.25 -17.68
CA ARG A 167 2.96 15.33 -16.53
C ARG A 167 1.55 14.94 -16.09
N ARG A 168 1.30 13.64 -15.97
CA ARG A 168 0.07 13.04 -15.45
C ARG A 168 0.42 12.02 -14.37
N PHE A 169 -0.57 11.51 -13.65
CA PHE A 169 -0.34 10.44 -12.67
C PHE A 169 -1.52 9.48 -12.57
N VAL A 170 -1.27 8.32 -11.97
CA VAL A 170 -2.26 7.38 -11.46
C VAL A 170 -2.05 7.23 -9.96
N GLY A 171 -3.07 7.50 -9.17
CA GLY A 171 -3.13 7.17 -7.74
C GLY A 171 -3.66 5.74 -7.57
N ILE A 172 -3.04 4.96 -6.70
CA ILE A 172 -3.32 3.55 -6.50
C ILE A 172 -3.57 3.29 -5.02
N GLU A 173 -4.67 2.59 -4.76
CA GLU A 173 -4.99 2.01 -3.45
C GLU A 173 -4.95 0.48 -3.58
N THR A 174 -4.18 -0.16 -2.72
CA THR A 174 -3.99 -1.62 -2.69
C THR A 174 -4.74 -2.24 -1.51
N LYS A 175 -5.39 -3.38 -1.78
CA LYS A 175 -5.98 -4.22 -0.75
C LYS A 175 -5.56 -5.66 -0.97
N TYR A 176 -5.21 -6.33 0.11
CA TYR A 176 -4.89 -7.75 0.05
C TYR A 176 -5.90 -8.60 0.82
N THR A 177 -5.95 -8.45 2.14
CA THR A 177 -6.95 -9.12 2.99
C THR A 177 -7.69 -8.15 3.91
N GLU A 178 -7.15 -6.95 4.06
CA GLU A 178 -7.74 -5.88 4.84
C GLU A 178 -9.01 -5.35 4.20
N LEU A 179 -10.02 -5.09 5.04
CA LEU A 179 -11.26 -4.45 4.62
C LEU A 179 -11.06 -2.93 4.50
N PHE A 180 -11.92 -2.29 3.71
CA PHE A 180 -12.06 -0.84 3.73
C PHE A 180 -12.49 -0.36 5.11
N SER A 181 -12.01 0.82 5.50
CA SER A 181 -12.43 1.47 6.74
C SER A 181 -13.94 1.76 6.70
N PRO A 182 -14.71 1.40 7.74
CA PRO A 182 -16.13 1.72 7.82
C PRO A 182 -16.39 3.20 8.13
N THR A 183 -15.35 4.00 8.40
CA THR A 183 -15.46 5.41 8.74
C THR A 183 -16.07 6.22 7.60
N VAL A 184 -17.15 6.94 7.86
CA VAL A 184 -17.71 7.89 6.90
C VAL A 184 -16.97 9.21 7.03
N TYR A 185 -16.43 9.72 5.92
CA TYR A 185 -15.80 11.03 5.84
C TYR A 185 -16.78 11.97 5.17
N ASP A 186 -17.07 13.13 5.76
CA ASP A 186 -18.00 14.10 5.19
C ASP A 186 -17.86 15.48 5.87
N SER A 187 -16.65 16.04 5.83
CA SER A 187 -16.41 17.38 6.36
C SER A 187 -16.70 18.45 5.31
N GLN A 188 -16.86 19.71 5.75
CA GLN A 188 -17.01 20.83 4.82
C GLN A 188 -15.82 20.92 3.87
N ARG A 189 -14.60 20.64 4.36
CA ARG A 189 -13.38 20.63 3.54
C ARG A 189 -13.45 19.61 2.40
N TYR A 190 -13.92 18.40 2.70
CA TYR A 190 -14.13 17.35 1.71
C TYR A 190 -15.12 17.79 0.63
N ARG A 191 -16.25 18.40 1.03
CA ARG A 191 -17.25 18.94 0.09
C ARG A 191 -16.69 20.05 -0.78
N ASP A 192 -15.95 21.00 -0.18
CA ASP A 192 -15.36 22.13 -0.88
C ASP A 192 -14.31 21.68 -1.90
N VAL A 193 -13.40 20.78 -1.53
CA VAL A 193 -12.37 20.25 -2.45
C VAL A 193 -13.03 19.49 -3.59
N THR A 194 -14.00 18.62 -3.29
CA THR A 194 -14.75 17.84 -4.28
C THR A 194 -15.45 18.74 -5.32
N ALA A 195 -16.10 19.80 -4.86
CA ALA A 195 -16.80 20.74 -5.74
C ALA A 195 -15.87 21.54 -6.65
N ASN A 196 -14.63 21.80 -6.23
CA ASN A 196 -13.70 22.69 -6.93
C ASN A 196 -12.61 21.98 -7.73
N CYS A 197 -12.39 20.67 -7.54
CA CYS A 197 -11.29 19.94 -8.17
C CYS A 197 -11.52 19.58 -9.64
N GLY A 198 -12.77 19.55 -10.11
CA GLY A 198 -13.12 19.17 -11.48
C GLY A 198 -13.00 17.68 -11.80
N TRP A 199 -12.74 16.81 -10.82
CA TRP A 199 -12.57 15.37 -11.05
C TRP A 199 -13.85 14.56 -10.87
N PHE A 200 -14.78 15.06 -10.06
CA PHE A 200 -16.00 14.35 -9.72
C PHE A 200 -17.23 14.99 -10.38
N THR A 201 -18.24 14.17 -10.67
CA THR A 201 -19.54 14.64 -11.13
C THR A 201 -20.30 15.36 -10.00
N GLN A 202 -21.30 16.15 -10.36
CA GLN A 202 -22.21 16.74 -9.37
C GLN A 202 -22.92 15.64 -8.56
N ASP A 203 -23.29 15.96 -7.31
CA ASP A 203 -24.03 15.10 -6.37
C ASP A 203 -23.36 13.75 -5.99
N CYS A 204 -22.06 13.62 -6.20
CA CYS A 204 -21.29 12.39 -5.91
C CYS A 204 -20.98 12.16 -4.42
N VAL A 205 -21.16 13.15 -3.54
CA VAL A 205 -20.70 13.07 -2.13
C VAL A 205 -21.30 11.89 -1.36
N ALA A 206 -22.57 11.57 -1.60
CA ALA A 206 -23.21 10.42 -0.95
C ALA A 206 -22.56 9.09 -1.36
N GLU A 207 -22.13 8.97 -2.61
CA GLU A 207 -21.42 7.79 -3.10
C GLU A 207 -19.96 7.77 -2.64
N LEU A 208 -19.27 8.92 -2.66
CA LEU A 208 -17.87 9.02 -2.25
C LEU A 208 -17.68 8.81 -0.75
N SER A 209 -18.63 9.22 0.08
CA SER A 209 -18.57 9.05 1.54
C SER A 209 -18.82 7.60 2.01
N ALA A 210 -19.33 6.73 1.13
CA ALA A 210 -19.61 5.34 1.45
C ALA A 210 -18.34 4.54 1.74
N SER A 211 -18.43 3.55 2.64
CA SER A 211 -17.28 2.74 3.07
C SER A 211 -16.59 1.95 1.95
N SER A 212 -17.27 1.74 0.81
CA SER A 212 -16.71 1.06 -0.36
C SER A 212 -15.79 1.93 -1.22
N THR A 213 -15.83 3.25 -1.03
CA THR A 213 -15.30 4.26 -1.98
C THR A 213 -14.54 5.38 -1.26
N ASN A 214 -14.80 5.59 0.03
CA ASN A 214 -14.22 6.66 0.84
C ASN A 214 -12.69 6.70 0.83
N GLN A 215 -11.99 5.58 0.65
CA GLN A 215 -10.52 5.57 0.62
C GLN A 215 -9.97 6.16 -0.67
N LEU A 216 -10.68 6.01 -1.79
CA LEU A 216 -10.32 6.70 -3.04
C LEU A 216 -10.63 8.18 -2.96
N TRP A 217 -11.63 8.57 -2.16
CA TRP A 217 -11.96 9.97 -1.93
C TRP A 217 -11.01 10.68 -0.96
N GLN A 218 -10.44 9.93 -0.03
CA GLN A 218 -9.53 10.44 1.00
C GLN A 218 -8.26 11.04 0.43
N VAL A 219 -7.79 10.62 -0.75
CA VAL A 219 -6.51 11.09 -1.28
C VAL A 219 -6.74 12.00 -2.48
N HIS A 220 -6.40 13.27 -2.29
CA HIS A 220 -6.62 14.30 -3.30
C HIS A 220 -5.32 15.05 -3.63
N PRO A 221 -4.65 14.73 -4.74
CA PRO A 221 -3.71 15.64 -5.40
C PRO A 221 -4.53 16.83 -5.90
N GLY A 222 -4.40 17.97 -5.25
CA GLY A 222 -5.03 19.24 -5.62
C GLY A 222 -5.01 19.47 -7.13
N GLY A 223 -6.10 20.06 -7.65
CA GLY A 223 -6.21 20.38 -9.07
C GLY A 223 -5.25 21.51 -9.43
N SER A 224 -4.45 21.31 -10.47
CA SER A 224 -3.81 22.38 -11.23
C SER A 224 -4.78 22.97 -12.25
#